data_AF-A0EH85-F1
#
_entry.id   AF-A0EH85-F1
#
_cell.length_a   1.000
_cell.length_b   1.000
_cell.length_c   1.000
_cell.angle_alpha   90.00
_cell.angle_beta   90.00
_cell.angle_gamma   90.00
#
_symmetry.space_group_name_H-M   'P 1'
#
loop_
_entity.id
_entity.type
_entity.pdbx_description
1 polymer ?
#
loop_
_entity_poly.entity_id
_entity_poly.type
_entity_poly.pdbx_seq_one_letter_code
_entity_poly.pdbx_strand_id
1 'polypeptide(L)'
;MFDSESFAIRNSHKSFISGKNYEDVQSQASSPHKLTRINDLKNQVENYLDMLESKVTMVKERALSEFVIAYNGYMRQVKEDLKYLKEKSVEMERYYKDNKRIQNMEQQLEWFREESVKLYTKIEVKNKDIFELKFRLQEVQKENEFLEEQIKQLMRKNKKYEVIRHTTSVVTEQAEQIKEQQLFCTQPRPKRIMSGQAQPKHLKQLQDIFDRVSNDDQNQIINEIAQYVSFIENSQTKQIQLLRQKMNQAICQSTKAFATRSEYEEFFIDCVEQVRKDIMRRRQNAQVDNKFSDFNVFRKEDKFKVLELVLMNEKLLQTLHQKLFPTSHVAQLLEPTTIQTEYQDILHQIDKKRSFSTKDRMIIKKGKLLYK
;
A
#
# COMPACT_ATOMS: atom_id res chain seq x y z
N MET A 1 -9.82 17.05 43.99
CA MET A 1 -9.51 17.81 45.20
C MET A 1 -10.28 19.10 45.15
N PHE A 2 -11.54 19.09 45.58
CA PHE A 2 -12.29 20.28 45.94
C PHE A 2 -13.19 19.84 47.09
N ASP A 3 -12.95 20.44 48.25
CA ASP A 3 -13.65 20.18 49.49
C ASP A 3 -15.11 20.60 49.36
N SER A 4 -15.99 19.61 49.53
CA SER A 4 -17.42 19.80 49.66
C SER A 4 -17.72 20.36 51.06
N GLU A 5 -17.47 21.65 51.27
CA GLU A 5 -17.93 22.32 52.48
C GLU A 5 -19.46 22.43 52.45
N SER A 6 -20.05 21.52 53.22
CA SER A 6 -21.46 21.43 53.51
C SER A 6 -21.90 22.65 54.33
N PHE A 7 -22.62 23.58 53.70
CA PHE A 7 -23.33 24.65 54.41
C PHE A 7 -24.56 24.05 55.11
N ALA A 8 -24.32 23.44 56.27
CA ALA A 8 -25.37 23.08 57.21
C ALA A 8 -25.94 24.36 57.81
N ILE A 9 -27.08 24.81 57.29
CA ILE A 9 -27.90 25.84 57.96
C ILE A 9 -28.45 25.20 59.24
N ARG A 10 -27.77 25.45 60.36
CA ARG A 10 -28.29 25.20 61.71
C ARG A 10 -29.54 26.05 61.92
N ASN A 11 -30.71 25.46 61.72
CA ASN A 11 -31.94 25.94 62.37
C ASN A 11 -31.89 25.53 63.84
N SER A 12 -31.18 26.32 64.65
CA SER A 12 -31.21 26.25 66.11
C SER A 12 -31.90 27.49 66.67
N HIS A 13 -33.24 27.49 66.70
CA HIS A 13 -34.01 28.26 67.67
C HIS A 13 -35.30 27.49 68.02
N LYS A 14 -35.10 26.34 68.66
CA LYS A 14 -36.05 25.83 69.66
C LYS A 14 -35.55 26.32 71.01
N SER A 15 -36.22 27.32 71.59
CA SER A 15 -36.50 27.38 73.03
C SER A 15 -37.16 28.70 73.40
N PHE A 16 -38.19 28.56 74.22
CA PHE A 16 -38.53 29.48 75.31
C PHE A 16 -39.45 30.66 74.98
N ILE A 17 -40.72 30.37 74.74
CA ILE A 17 -41.77 31.12 75.46
C ILE A 17 -42.45 30.14 76.41
N SER A 18 -41.94 30.19 77.62
CA SER A 18 -42.55 29.69 78.85
C SER A 18 -44.03 30.07 78.88
N GLY A 19 -44.90 29.06 78.81
CA GLY A 19 -46.24 29.16 79.37
C GLY A 19 -46.10 29.55 80.84
N LYS A 20 -46.47 30.80 81.14
CA LYS A 20 -46.79 31.26 82.49
C LYS A 20 -48.13 31.97 82.38
N ASN A 21 -49.14 31.31 82.92
CA ASN A 21 -50.35 31.83 83.56
C ASN A 21 -50.89 33.16 83.01
N TYR A 22 -51.89 33.07 82.13
CA TYR A 22 -52.84 34.14 81.80
C TYR A 22 -54.20 33.90 82.47
N GLU A 23 -54.19 33.30 83.66
CA GLU A 23 -55.32 33.34 84.59
C GLU A 23 -54.83 34.08 85.84
N ASP A 24 -55.65 35.00 86.37
CA ASP A 24 -55.38 35.96 87.45
C ASP A 24 -54.62 37.26 87.12
N VAL A 25 -55.21 38.08 86.26
CA VAL A 25 -55.25 39.55 86.46
C VAL A 25 -56.66 40.07 86.13
N GLN A 26 -57.68 39.47 86.73
CA GLN A 26 -59.01 40.07 86.85
C GLN A 26 -59.21 40.44 88.31
N SER A 27 -58.71 41.60 88.72
CA SER A 27 -59.23 42.45 89.81
C SER A 27 -58.22 43.56 90.11
N GLN A 28 -58.66 44.81 90.02
CA GLN A 28 -57.92 46.07 90.26
C GLN A 28 -57.19 46.70 89.07
N ALA A 29 -57.95 47.28 88.14
CA ALA A 29 -57.47 48.39 87.31
C ALA A 29 -58.60 49.39 87.01
N SER A 30 -59.11 50.02 88.08
CA SER A 30 -60.07 51.12 88.00
C SER A 30 -59.35 52.41 87.54
N SER A 31 -59.17 52.58 86.22
CA SER A 31 -59.02 53.91 85.58
C SER A 31 -59.03 53.77 84.03
N PRO A 32 -59.98 54.37 83.31
CA PRO A 32 -60.06 54.31 81.84
C PRO A 32 -58.78 54.80 81.14
N HIS A 33 -58.00 55.70 81.76
CA HIS A 33 -56.73 56.18 81.22
C HIS A 33 -55.61 55.13 81.18
N LYS A 34 -55.60 54.14 82.09
CA LYS A 34 -54.58 53.08 82.09
C LYS A 34 -54.78 52.08 80.95
N LEU A 35 -56.04 51.77 80.61
CA LEU A 35 -56.38 50.87 79.51
C LEU A 35 -56.05 51.51 78.14
N THR A 36 -56.32 52.80 77.97
CA THR A 36 -55.89 53.55 76.77
C THR A 36 -54.38 53.51 76.61
N ARG A 37 -53.63 53.74 77.69
CA ARG A 37 -52.16 53.69 77.64
C ARG A 37 -51.60 52.31 77.29
N ILE A 38 -52.24 51.24 77.78
CA ILE A 38 -51.87 49.86 77.43
C ILE A 38 -52.14 49.61 75.94
N ASN A 39 -53.28 50.05 75.41
CA ASN A 39 -53.58 49.93 73.98
C ASN A 39 -52.64 50.76 73.11
N ASP A 40 -52.24 51.96 73.53
CA ASP A 40 -51.26 52.78 72.82
C ASP A 40 -49.88 52.11 72.77
N LEU A 41 -49.42 51.53 73.89
CA LEU A 41 -48.16 50.79 73.94
C LEU A 41 -48.23 49.50 73.10
N LYS A 42 -49.37 48.81 73.12
CA LYS A 42 -49.61 47.64 72.26
C LYS A 42 -49.51 48.03 70.78
N ASN A 43 -50.18 49.11 70.36
CA ASN A 43 -50.11 49.62 68.99
C ASN A 43 -48.70 50.06 68.62
N GLN A 44 -47.93 50.67 69.54
CA GLN A 44 -46.52 50.99 69.31
C GLN A 44 -45.68 49.73 69.09
N VAL A 45 -45.87 48.69 69.91
CA VAL A 45 -45.18 47.40 69.74
C VAL A 45 -45.55 46.73 68.43
N GLU A 46 -46.83 46.71 68.05
CA GLU A 46 -47.30 46.20 66.76
C GLU A 46 -46.65 46.97 65.60
N ASN A 47 -46.62 48.31 65.66
CA ASN A 47 -45.93 49.12 64.66
C ASN A 47 -44.42 48.82 64.59
N TYR A 48 -43.75 48.63 65.72
CA TYR A 48 -42.33 48.26 65.75
C TYR A 48 -42.09 46.85 65.19
N LEU A 49 -43.01 45.91 65.44
CA LEU A 49 -42.97 44.56 64.87
C LEU A 49 -43.15 44.60 63.36
N ASP A 50 -44.13 45.33 62.84
CA ASP A 50 -44.36 45.48 61.40
C ASP A 50 -43.17 46.17 60.71
N MET A 51 -42.61 47.22 61.32
CA MET A 51 -41.39 47.87 60.84
C MET A 51 -40.19 46.90 60.82
N LEU A 52 -40.07 46.05 61.84
CA LEU A 52 -38.99 45.06 61.91
C LEU A 52 -39.18 43.96 60.85
N GLU A 53 -40.40 43.44 60.70
CA GLU A 53 -40.74 42.44 59.68
C GLU A 53 -40.49 42.98 58.27
N SER A 54 -40.89 44.22 58.00
CA SER A 54 -40.59 44.91 56.74
C SER A 54 -39.09 45.02 56.50
N LYS A 55 -38.30 45.44 57.51
CA LYS A 55 -36.83 45.51 57.40
C LYS A 55 -36.18 44.15 57.17
N VAL A 56 -36.62 43.11 57.87
CA VAL A 56 -36.12 41.74 57.71
C VAL A 56 -36.42 41.23 56.30
N THR A 57 -37.63 41.49 55.80
CA THR A 57 -38.04 41.14 54.43
C THR A 57 -37.16 41.84 53.40
N MET A 58 -36.93 43.15 53.54
CA MET A 58 -36.04 43.91 52.65
C MET A 58 -34.60 43.37 52.67
N VAL A 59 -34.06 43.04 53.85
CA VAL A 59 -32.69 42.48 53.95
C VAL A 59 -32.62 41.11 53.27
N LYS A 60 -33.64 40.26 53.45
CA LYS A 60 -33.72 38.95 52.80
C LYS A 60 -33.82 39.08 51.29
N GLU A 61 -34.70 39.94 50.79
CA GLU A 61 -34.86 40.19 49.35
C GLU A 61 -33.58 40.73 48.73
N ARG A 62 -32.90 41.66 49.41
CA ARG A 62 -31.60 42.18 48.98
C ARG A 62 -30.54 41.08 48.92
N ALA A 63 -30.41 40.28 49.99
CA ALA A 63 -29.43 39.19 50.04
C ALA A 63 -29.69 38.13 48.95
N LEU A 64 -30.97 37.79 48.70
CA LEU A 64 -31.36 36.89 47.62
C LEU A 64 -31.04 37.49 46.25
N SER A 65 -31.31 38.78 46.05
CA SER A 65 -30.97 39.48 44.80
C SER A 65 -29.47 39.46 44.53
N GLU A 66 -28.64 39.80 45.54
CA GLU A 66 -27.18 39.78 45.45
C GLU A 66 -26.66 38.36 45.17
N PHE A 67 -27.20 37.34 45.84
CA PHE A 67 -26.87 35.94 45.58
C PHE A 67 -27.21 35.52 44.14
N VAL A 68 -28.40 35.87 43.65
CA VAL A 68 -28.83 35.54 42.28
C VAL A 68 -27.93 36.24 41.26
N ILE A 69 -27.51 37.48 41.50
CA ILE A 69 -26.58 38.21 40.62
C ILE A 69 -25.21 37.51 40.60
N ALA A 70 -24.65 37.18 41.77
CA ALA A 70 -23.36 36.49 41.87
C ALA A 70 -23.40 35.10 41.21
N TYR A 71 -24.46 34.33 41.47
CA TYR A 71 -24.67 33.03 40.85
C TYR A 71 -24.80 33.13 39.33
N ASN A 72 -25.59 34.08 38.82
CA ASN A 72 -25.74 34.29 37.38
C ASN A 72 -24.40 34.72 36.73
N GLY A 73 -23.59 35.51 37.43
CA GLY A 73 -22.24 35.87 37.01
C GLY A 73 -21.33 34.64 36.91
N TYR A 74 -21.27 33.83 37.97
CA TYR A 74 -20.51 32.58 37.99
C TYR A 74 -20.97 31.60 36.89
N MET A 75 -22.29 31.43 36.73
CA MET A 75 -22.84 30.55 35.69
C MET A 75 -22.54 31.04 34.27
N ARG A 76 -22.41 32.35 34.06
CA ARG A 76 -21.94 32.89 32.78
C ARG A 76 -20.48 32.50 32.53
N GLN A 77 -19.62 32.68 33.53
CA GLN A 77 -18.21 32.28 33.46
C GLN A 77 -18.05 30.78 33.17
N VAL A 78 -18.77 29.92 33.89
CA VAL A 78 -18.75 28.46 33.66
C VAL A 78 -19.18 28.12 32.23
N LYS A 79 -20.19 28.80 31.67
CA LYS A 79 -20.61 28.58 30.28
C LYS A 79 -19.55 29.02 29.28
N GLU A 80 -18.86 30.12 29.53
CA GLU A 80 -17.74 30.60 28.72
C GLU A 80 -16.56 29.62 28.76
N ASP A 81 -16.19 29.13 29.94
CA ASP A 81 -15.12 28.15 30.13
C ASP A 81 -15.44 26.82 29.42
N LEU A 82 -16.68 26.32 29.54
CA LEU A 82 -17.12 25.12 28.83
C LEU A 82 -17.09 25.31 27.31
N LYS A 83 -17.48 26.49 26.82
CA LYS A 83 -17.42 26.82 25.40
C LYS A 83 -15.96 26.83 24.91
N TYR A 84 -15.07 27.49 25.64
CA TYR A 84 -13.63 27.53 25.33
C TYR A 84 -13.01 26.11 25.30
N LEU A 85 -13.29 25.28 26.31
CA LEU A 85 -12.79 23.91 26.36
C LEU A 85 -13.29 23.06 25.18
N LYS A 86 -14.55 23.24 24.78
CA LYS A 86 -15.12 22.54 23.62
C LYS A 86 -14.44 22.98 22.32
N GLU A 87 -14.27 24.28 22.12
CA GLU A 87 -13.58 24.82 20.94
C GLU A 87 -12.13 24.33 20.87
N LYS A 88 -11.41 24.36 21.99
CA LYS A 88 -10.04 23.85 22.10
C LYS A 88 -9.95 22.35 21.82
N SER A 89 -10.92 21.56 22.29
CA SER A 89 -10.98 20.12 22.01
C SER A 89 -11.14 19.85 20.52
N VAL A 90 -12.00 20.60 19.82
CA VAL A 90 -12.22 20.47 18.38
C VAL A 90 -10.99 20.89 17.58
N GLU A 91 -10.32 21.97 18.00
CA GLU A 91 -9.07 22.44 17.40
C GLU A 91 -7.96 21.40 17.51
N MET A 92 -7.78 20.82 18.71
CA MET A 92 -6.81 19.74 18.92
C MET A 92 -7.13 18.51 18.08
N GLU A 93 -8.40 18.12 17.97
CA GLU A 93 -8.80 16.98 17.11
C GLU A 93 -8.48 17.24 15.63
N ARG A 94 -8.72 18.47 15.14
CA ARG A 94 -8.34 18.86 13.78
C ARG A 94 -6.82 18.80 13.60
N TYR A 95 -6.06 19.36 14.54
CA TYR A 95 -4.61 19.33 14.54
C TYR A 95 -4.05 17.89 14.49
N TYR A 96 -4.60 16.97 15.28
CA TYR A 96 -4.19 15.55 15.23
C TYR A 96 -4.51 14.88 13.90
N LYS A 97 -5.66 15.19 13.28
CA LYS A 97 -6.02 14.65 11.95
C LYS A 97 -5.07 15.16 10.88
N ASP A 98 -4.75 16.45 10.89
CA ASP A 98 -3.83 17.07 9.93
C ASP A 98 -2.40 16.53 10.12
N ASN A 99 -1.91 16.44 11.35
CA ASN A 99 -0.61 15.83 11.65
C ASN A 99 -0.52 14.37 11.21
N LYS A 100 -1.57 13.56 11.45
CA LYS A 100 -1.61 12.17 11.01
C LYS A 100 -1.56 12.07 9.48
N ARG A 101 -2.23 12.99 8.79
CA ARG A 101 -2.17 13.08 7.32
C ARG A 101 -0.76 13.46 6.83
N ILE A 102 -0.12 14.44 7.47
CA ILE A 102 1.26 14.85 7.17
C ILE A 102 2.21 13.66 7.35
N GLN A 103 2.15 12.96 8.47
CA GLN A 103 2.99 11.78 8.73
C GLN A 103 2.82 10.69 7.66
N ASN A 104 1.60 10.43 7.20
CA ASN A 104 1.36 9.48 6.11
C ASN A 104 2.00 9.96 4.80
N MET A 105 1.85 11.24 4.46
CA MET A 105 2.49 11.81 3.27
C MET A 105 4.02 11.77 3.36
N GLU A 106 4.61 12.00 4.53
CA GLU A 106 6.05 11.88 4.76
C GLU A 106 6.54 10.43 4.58
N GLN A 107 5.81 9.45 5.10
CA GLN A 107 6.13 8.02 4.90
C GLN A 107 6.05 7.63 3.42
N GLN A 108 5.04 8.12 2.69
CA GLN A 108 4.94 7.87 1.25
C GLN A 108 6.11 8.50 0.49
N LEU A 109 6.50 9.74 0.83
CA LEU A 109 7.65 10.40 0.22
C LEU A 109 8.96 9.63 0.46
N GLU A 110 9.15 9.14 1.69
CA GLU A 110 10.34 8.35 2.01
C GLU A 110 10.38 7.04 1.21
N TRP A 111 9.24 6.35 1.11
CA TRP A 111 9.11 5.17 0.25
C TRP A 111 9.45 5.47 -1.21
N PHE A 112 8.96 6.57 -1.78
CA PHE A 112 9.27 6.97 -3.15
C PHE A 112 10.76 7.28 -3.35
N ARG A 113 11.42 7.89 -2.36
CA ARG A 113 12.86 8.15 -2.39
C ARG A 113 13.64 6.84 -2.40
N GLU A 114 13.32 5.93 -1.49
CA GLU A 114 13.97 4.62 -1.44
C GLU A 114 13.79 3.84 -2.75
N GLU A 115 12.58 3.82 -3.30
CA GLU A 115 12.30 3.10 -4.55
C GLU A 115 13.01 3.74 -5.75
N SER A 116 13.09 5.07 -5.79
CA SER A 116 13.87 5.78 -6.81
C SER A 116 15.35 5.38 -6.76
N VAL A 117 15.96 5.35 -5.57
CA VAL A 117 17.36 4.93 -5.40
C VAL A 117 17.57 3.46 -5.82
N LYS A 118 16.65 2.56 -5.47
CA LYS A 118 16.69 1.16 -5.90
C LYS A 118 16.61 1.04 -7.43
N LEU A 119 15.73 1.81 -8.07
CA LEU A 119 15.61 1.85 -9.53
C LEU A 119 16.87 2.40 -10.20
N TYR A 120 17.46 3.48 -9.66
CA TYR A 120 18.73 4.02 -10.16
C TYR A 120 19.86 2.98 -10.08
N THR A 121 19.96 2.26 -8.97
CA THR A 121 20.97 1.19 -8.80
C THR A 121 20.77 0.08 -9.83
N LYS A 122 19.52 -0.34 -10.08
CA LYS A 122 19.21 -1.34 -11.12
C LYS A 122 19.58 -0.86 -12.52
N ILE A 123 19.31 0.40 -12.84
CA ILE A 123 19.68 1.02 -14.12
C ILE A 123 21.20 1.04 -14.28
N GLU A 124 21.94 1.39 -13.23
CA GLU A 124 23.40 1.42 -13.27
C GLU A 124 23.99 0.04 -13.57
N VAL A 125 23.49 -1.01 -12.92
CA VAL A 125 23.89 -2.41 -13.20
C VAL A 125 23.59 -2.77 -14.66
N LYS A 126 22.38 -2.45 -15.15
CA LYS A 126 22.02 -2.73 -16.56
C LYS A 126 22.89 -1.98 -17.56
N ASN A 127 23.28 -0.76 -17.25
CA ASN A 127 24.20 0.00 -18.10
C ASN A 127 25.60 -0.64 -18.15
N LYS A 128 26.08 -1.20 -17.03
CA LYS A 128 27.33 -1.99 -16.99
C LYS A 128 27.20 -3.25 -17.86
N ASP A 129 26.12 -4.02 -17.69
CA ASP A 129 25.82 -5.20 -18.53
C ASP A 129 25.82 -4.84 -20.03
N ILE A 130 25.16 -3.74 -20.41
CA ILE A 130 25.10 -3.26 -21.79
C ILE A 130 26.49 -2.91 -22.31
N PHE A 131 27.32 -2.26 -21.49
CA PHE A 131 28.68 -1.92 -21.88
C PHE A 131 29.54 -3.17 -22.13
N GLU A 132 29.48 -4.15 -21.23
CA GLU A 132 30.20 -5.41 -21.37
C GLU A 132 29.74 -6.21 -22.61
N LEU A 133 28.43 -6.27 -22.86
CA LEU A 133 27.88 -6.93 -24.04
C LEU A 133 28.29 -6.23 -25.34
N LYS A 134 28.31 -4.89 -25.36
CA LYS A 134 28.81 -4.12 -26.51
C LYS A 134 30.28 -4.39 -26.78
N PHE A 135 31.09 -4.46 -25.72
CA PHE A 135 32.51 -4.78 -25.84
C PHE A 135 32.71 -6.19 -26.42
N ARG A 136 32.01 -7.19 -25.88
CA ARG A 136 32.06 -8.58 -26.37
C ARG A 136 31.57 -8.71 -27.81
N LEU A 137 30.50 -7.98 -28.18
CA LEU A 137 30.00 -7.93 -29.56
C LEU A 137 31.10 -7.44 -30.50
N GLN A 138 31.81 -6.37 -30.11
CA GLN A 138 32.89 -5.81 -30.91
C GLN A 138 34.07 -6.79 -31.07
N GLU A 139 34.43 -7.55 -30.04
CA GLU A 139 35.46 -8.59 -30.12
C GLU A 139 35.07 -9.69 -31.12
N VAL A 140 33.84 -10.21 -31.02
CA VAL A 140 33.31 -11.24 -31.93
C VAL A 140 33.22 -10.70 -33.37
N GLN A 141 32.87 -9.44 -33.56
CA GLN A 141 32.85 -8.80 -34.88
C GLN A 141 34.26 -8.77 -35.51
N LYS A 142 35.28 -8.37 -34.75
CA LYS A 142 36.68 -8.38 -35.22
C LYS A 142 37.14 -9.81 -35.57
N GLU A 143 36.76 -10.80 -34.77
CA GLU A 143 37.08 -12.21 -35.05
C GLU A 143 36.40 -12.69 -36.34
N ASN A 144 35.12 -12.36 -36.54
CA ASN A 144 34.40 -12.68 -37.77
C ASN A 144 35.05 -12.03 -38.99
N GLU A 145 35.38 -10.74 -38.93
CA GLU A 145 36.08 -10.03 -40.02
C GLU A 145 37.42 -10.70 -40.37
N PHE A 146 38.18 -11.10 -39.34
CA PHE A 146 39.44 -11.81 -39.53
C PHE A 146 39.26 -13.19 -40.18
N LEU A 147 38.27 -13.97 -39.74
CA LEU A 147 37.96 -15.28 -40.33
C LEU A 147 37.44 -15.15 -41.77
N GLU A 148 36.62 -14.15 -42.05
CA GLU A 148 36.16 -13.84 -43.41
C GLU A 148 37.33 -13.54 -44.35
N GLU A 149 38.31 -12.76 -43.89
CA GLU A 149 39.50 -12.46 -44.68
C GLU A 149 40.35 -13.72 -44.92
N GLN A 150 40.51 -14.59 -43.92
CA GLN A 150 41.17 -15.89 -44.10
C GLN A 150 40.45 -16.76 -45.13
N ILE A 151 39.12 -16.85 -45.06
CA ILE A 151 38.31 -17.60 -46.03
C ILE A 151 38.51 -17.03 -47.44
N LYS A 152 38.47 -15.71 -47.60
CA LYS A 152 38.74 -15.04 -48.90
C LYS A 152 40.12 -15.39 -49.44
N GLN A 153 41.15 -15.39 -48.60
CA GLN A 153 42.52 -15.76 -49.00
C GLN A 153 42.62 -17.24 -49.42
N LEU A 154 42.00 -18.15 -48.67
CA LEU A 154 41.96 -19.57 -49.00
C LEU A 154 41.20 -19.82 -50.31
N MET A 155 40.06 -19.16 -50.52
CA MET A 155 39.32 -19.22 -51.78
C MET A 155 40.17 -18.76 -52.98
N ARG A 156 40.93 -17.66 -52.83
CA ARG A 156 41.86 -17.18 -53.88
C ARG A 156 42.96 -18.20 -54.16
N LYS A 157 43.55 -18.81 -53.12
CA LYS A 157 44.56 -19.88 -53.29
C LYS A 157 43.97 -21.10 -53.99
N ASN A 158 42.79 -21.55 -53.59
CA ASN A 158 42.11 -22.70 -54.19
C ASN A 158 41.80 -22.45 -55.68
N LYS A 159 41.34 -21.25 -56.02
CA LYS A 159 41.13 -20.83 -57.41
C LYS A 159 42.42 -20.89 -58.24
N LYS A 160 43.57 -20.48 -57.68
CA LYS A 160 44.88 -20.60 -58.35
C LYS A 160 45.26 -22.06 -58.59
N TYR A 161 45.04 -22.94 -57.60
CA TYR A 161 45.35 -24.36 -57.74
C TYR A 161 44.49 -25.03 -58.81
N GLU A 162 43.19 -24.73 -58.88
CA GLU A 162 42.32 -25.25 -59.95
C GLU A 162 42.82 -24.81 -61.34
N VAL A 163 43.21 -23.55 -61.51
CA VAL A 163 43.80 -23.06 -62.79
C VAL A 163 45.09 -23.81 -63.12
N ILE A 164 46.02 -23.95 -62.17
CA ILE A 164 47.25 -24.72 -62.38
C ILE A 164 46.91 -26.14 -62.79
N ARG A 165 45.99 -26.82 -62.09
CA ARG A 165 45.56 -28.19 -62.40
C ARG A 165 45.04 -28.31 -63.84
N HIS A 166 44.19 -27.38 -64.28
CA HIS A 166 43.71 -27.35 -65.66
C HIS A 166 44.82 -27.07 -66.68
N THR A 167 45.76 -26.18 -66.37
CA THR A 167 46.88 -25.86 -67.27
C THR A 167 47.84 -27.05 -67.39
N THR A 168 48.13 -27.74 -66.28
CA THR A 168 48.97 -28.93 -66.27
C THR A 168 48.30 -30.09 -66.99
N SER A 169 46.98 -30.27 -66.85
CA SER A 169 46.20 -31.27 -67.60
C SER A 169 46.28 -31.06 -69.13
N VAL A 170 46.26 -29.81 -69.60
CA VAL A 170 46.41 -29.50 -71.05
C VAL A 170 47.84 -29.71 -71.54
N VAL A 171 48.85 -29.51 -70.68
CA VAL A 171 50.26 -29.82 -71.00
C VAL A 171 50.56 -31.33 -70.93
N THR A 172 49.81 -32.10 -70.12
CA THR A 172 49.93 -33.58 -70.07
C THR A 172 49.19 -34.26 -71.22
N GLU A 173 48.12 -33.68 -71.76
CA GLU A 173 47.48 -34.17 -73.01
C GLU A 173 48.39 -34.05 -74.26
N GLN A 174 49.44 -33.24 -74.22
CA GLN A 174 50.48 -33.21 -75.27
C GLN A 174 51.73 -34.06 -74.94
N ALA A 175 51.82 -34.66 -73.75
CA ALA A 175 52.98 -35.46 -73.31
C ALA A 175 52.65 -36.93 -72.93
N GLU A 176 51.38 -37.33 -72.88
CA GLU A 176 50.96 -38.69 -72.51
C GLU A 176 50.45 -39.52 -73.70
N GLN A 177 51.27 -39.60 -74.76
CA GLN A 177 51.32 -40.82 -75.60
C GLN A 177 52.48 -41.76 -75.19
N ILE A 178 53.28 -41.42 -74.18
CA ILE A 178 54.42 -42.25 -73.75
C ILE A 178 54.56 -42.24 -72.23
N LYS A 179 53.90 -43.21 -71.57
CA LYS A 179 54.23 -43.88 -70.28
C LYS A 179 53.03 -44.05 -69.36
N GLU A 180 52.26 -45.08 -69.70
CA GLU A 180 51.61 -45.92 -68.70
C GLU A 180 52.68 -46.65 -67.85
N GLN A 181 52.32 -46.95 -66.61
CA GLN A 181 53.10 -47.66 -65.56
C GLN A 181 54.07 -46.80 -64.75
N GLN A 182 53.57 -46.20 -63.66
CA GLN A 182 53.95 -46.60 -62.30
C GLN A 182 53.18 -45.81 -61.23
N LEU A 183 52.36 -46.56 -60.50
CA LEU A 183 52.20 -46.55 -59.04
C LEU A 183 51.85 -45.24 -58.29
N PHE A 184 50.72 -45.38 -57.58
CA PHE A 184 50.40 -44.83 -56.24
C PHE A 184 49.81 -43.42 -56.11
N CYS A 185 48.49 -43.45 -56.17
CA CYS A 185 47.54 -42.64 -55.42
C CYS A 185 47.97 -42.37 -53.96
N THR A 186 48.27 -41.11 -53.63
CA THR A 186 48.13 -40.58 -52.26
C THR A 186 47.45 -39.21 -52.33
N GLN A 187 46.14 -39.21 -52.07
CA GLN A 187 45.37 -37.97 -51.89
C GLN A 187 45.52 -37.45 -50.45
N PRO A 188 45.74 -36.14 -50.23
CA PRO A 188 45.63 -35.56 -48.90
C PRO A 188 44.16 -35.30 -48.56
N ARG A 189 43.65 -36.00 -47.54
CA ARG A 189 42.29 -35.80 -46.99
C ARG A 189 42.14 -34.40 -46.35
N PRO A 190 40.99 -33.73 -46.49
CA PRO A 190 40.71 -32.46 -45.83
C PRO A 190 40.50 -32.67 -44.32
N LYS A 191 41.24 -31.91 -43.49
CA LYS A 191 41.09 -31.90 -42.03
C LYS A 191 39.79 -31.18 -41.66
N ARG A 192 38.81 -31.98 -41.23
CA ARG A 192 37.58 -31.54 -40.55
C ARG A 192 37.98 -30.94 -39.19
N ILE A 193 37.81 -29.63 -39.01
CA ILE A 193 37.96 -28.97 -37.71
C ILE A 193 36.66 -29.20 -36.95
N MET A 194 36.68 -30.11 -35.98
CA MET A 194 35.66 -30.19 -34.93
C MET A 194 36.35 -29.94 -33.59
N SER A 195 35.98 -28.81 -32.99
CA SER A 195 36.35 -28.39 -31.66
C SER A 195 35.67 -29.28 -30.61
N GLY A 196 36.47 -30.07 -29.93
CA GLY A 196 36.12 -30.82 -28.73
C GLY A 196 37.39 -31.50 -28.26
N GLN A 197 38.13 -30.87 -27.35
CA GLN A 197 39.39 -31.38 -26.82
C GLN A 197 39.14 -32.69 -26.05
N ALA A 198 39.14 -33.81 -26.76
CA ALA A 198 39.49 -35.11 -26.19
C ALA A 198 41.01 -35.13 -26.01
N GLN A 199 41.48 -35.37 -24.78
CA GLN A 199 42.91 -35.42 -24.47
C GLN A 199 43.62 -36.43 -25.40
N PRO A 200 44.77 -36.08 -26.02
CA PRO A 200 45.45 -36.93 -27.02
C PRO A 200 45.81 -38.34 -26.54
N LYS A 201 45.86 -38.55 -25.22
CA LYS A 201 46.14 -39.84 -24.59
C LYS A 201 45.01 -40.87 -24.77
N HIS A 202 43.75 -40.43 -24.82
CA HIS A 202 42.61 -41.34 -25.01
C HIS A 202 42.47 -41.80 -26.46
N LEU A 203 42.90 -40.98 -27.42
CA LEU A 203 42.85 -41.33 -28.83
C LEU A 203 43.84 -42.46 -29.17
N LYS A 204 45.05 -42.43 -28.60
CA LYS A 204 46.05 -43.50 -28.77
C LYS A 204 45.63 -44.81 -28.12
N GLN A 205 45.03 -44.77 -26.93
CA GLN A 205 44.52 -45.99 -26.26
C GLN A 205 43.38 -46.65 -27.04
N LEU A 206 42.48 -45.85 -27.64
CA LEU A 206 41.41 -46.39 -28.48
C LEU A 206 41.94 -46.98 -29.78
N GLN A 207 43.00 -46.39 -30.34
CA GLN A 207 43.64 -46.87 -31.57
C GLN A 207 44.37 -48.20 -31.35
N ASP A 208 45.11 -48.35 -30.25
CA ASP A 208 45.80 -49.59 -29.88
C ASP A 208 44.85 -50.75 -29.56
N ILE A 209 43.61 -50.46 -29.14
CA ILE A 209 42.55 -51.47 -28.93
C ILE A 209 41.93 -51.86 -30.27
N PHE A 210 41.72 -50.89 -31.17
CA PHE A 210 41.15 -51.15 -32.49
C PHE A 210 42.05 -52.05 -33.34
N ASP A 211 43.36 -51.80 -33.35
CA ASP A 211 44.34 -52.55 -34.15
C ASP A 211 44.52 -54.02 -33.72
N ARG A 212 44.00 -54.42 -32.56
CA ARG A 212 44.07 -55.81 -32.04
C ARG A 212 42.84 -56.65 -32.36
N VAL A 213 41.81 -56.05 -32.93
CA VAL A 213 40.52 -56.69 -33.21
C VAL A 213 40.46 -57.12 -34.68
N SER A 214 39.95 -58.33 -34.95
CA SER A 214 39.87 -58.88 -36.30
C SER A 214 39.00 -58.00 -37.22
N ASN A 215 39.29 -57.93 -38.52
CA ASN A 215 38.64 -56.99 -39.45
C ASN A 215 37.09 -57.12 -39.48
N ASP A 216 36.56 -58.32 -39.27
CA ASP A 216 35.10 -58.54 -39.20
C ASP A 216 34.49 -57.97 -37.92
N ASP A 217 35.17 -58.11 -36.79
CA ASP A 217 34.76 -57.56 -35.49
C ASP A 217 34.89 -56.02 -35.46
N GLN A 218 35.89 -55.46 -36.15
CA GLN A 218 36.03 -54.02 -36.31
C GLN A 218 34.82 -53.41 -37.04
N ASN A 219 34.37 -54.03 -38.14
CA ASN A 219 33.21 -53.56 -38.88
C ASN A 219 31.92 -53.64 -38.07
N GLN A 220 31.78 -54.67 -37.22
CA GLN A 220 30.65 -54.80 -36.31
C GLN A 220 30.65 -53.69 -35.24
N ILE A 221 31.81 -53.39 -34.65
CA ILE A 221 31.96 -52.29 -33.69
C ILE A 221 31.71 -50.92 -34.34
N ILE A 222 32.20 -50.69 -35.56
CA ILE A 222 31.94 -49.44 -36.31
C ILE A 222 30.44 -49.27 -36.54
N ASN A 223 29.74 -50.33 -36.91
CA ASN A 223 28.30 -50.28 -37.15
C ASN A 223 27.52 -50.03 -35.85
N GLU A 224 27.90 -50.64 -34.73
CA GLU A 224 27.29 -50.35 -33.43
C GLU A 224 27.54 -48.90 -32.99
N ILE A 225 28.78 -48.41 -33.12
CA ILE A 225 29.12 -47.01 -32.82
C ILE A 225 28.31 -46.07 -33.71
N ALA A 226 28.20 -46.35 -35.01
CA ALA A 226 27.40 -45.54 -35.92
C ALA A 226 25.91 -45.53 -35.54
N GLN A 227 25.36 -46.67 -35.09
CA GLN A 227 23.99 -46.75 -34.58
C GLN A 227 23.81 -45.94 -33.29
N TYR A 228 24.74 -46.02 -32.33
CA TYR A 228 24.68 -45.24 -31.10
C TYR A 228 24.83 -43.73 -31.35
N VAL A 229 25.74 -43.34 -32.25
CA VAL A 229 25.89 -41.93 -32.66
C VAL A 229 24.61 -41.42 -33.32
N SER A 230 24.04 -42.18 -34.25
CA SER A 230 22.75 -41.84 -34.88
C SER A 230 21.61 -41.74 -33.86
N PHE A 231 21.58 -42.62 -32.86
CA PHE A 231 20.60 -42.55 -31.76
C PHE A 231 20.75 -41.28 -30.92
N ILE A 232 21.99 -40.92 -30.55
CA ILE A 232 22.29 -39.70 -29.78
C ILE A 232 21.93 -38.45 -30.59
N GLU A 233 22.33 -38.39 -31.86
CA GLU A 233 22.02 -37.28 -32.77
C GLU A 233 20.50 -37.10 -32.91
N ASN A 234 19.76 -38.20 -33.10
CA ASN A 234 18.30 -38.17 -33.17
C ASN A 234 17.65 -37.70 -31.85
N SER A 235 18.18 -38.15 -30.72
CA SER A 235 17.70 -37.73 -29.39
C SER A 235 17.93 -36.23 -29.15
N GLN A 236 19.13 -35.73 -29.46
CA GLN A 236 19.46 -34.31 -29.35
C GLN A 236 18.62 -33.45 -30.31
N THR A 237 18.42 -33.92 -31.55
CA THR A 237 17.58 -33.22 -32.54
C THR A 237 16.14 -33.07 -32.05
N LYS A 238 15.57 -34.12 -31.44
CA LYS A 238 14.24 -34.05 -30.81
C LYS A 238 14.20 -33.04 -29.66
N GLN A 239 15.23 -32.99 -28.83
CA GLN A 239 15.29 -32.05 -27.70
C GLN A 239 15.37 -30.59 -28.19
N ILE A 240 16.19 -30.32 -29.22
CA ILE A 240 16.28 -28.99 -29.86
C ILE A 240 14.93 -28.59 -30.46
N GLN A 241 14.24 -29.52 -31.12
CA GLN A 241 12.93 -29.26 -31.73
C GLN A 241 11.87 -28.90 -30.68
N LEU A 242 11.88 -29.60 -29.54
CA LEU A 242 10.96 -29.35 -28.43
C LEU A 242 11.23 -28.00 -27.75
N LEU A 243 12.51 -27.61 -27.59
CA LEU A 243 12.88 -26.28 -27.10
C LEU A 243 12.45 -25.17 -28.05
N ARG A 244 12.63 -25.35 -29.37
CA ARG A 244 12.13 -24.41 -30.39
C ARG A 244 10.62 -24.25 -30.33
N GLN A 245 9.88 -25.34 -30.14
CA GLN A 245 8.42 -25.30 -30.01
C GLN A 245 7.98 -24.50 -28.78
N LYS A 246 8.61 -24.74 -27.61
CA LYS A 246 8.32 -23.99 -26.38
C LYS A 246 8.63 -22.50 -26.53
N MET A 247 9.75 -22.15 -27.15
CA MET A 247 10.11 -20.76 -27.44
C MET A 247 9.07 -20.09 -28.33
N ASN A 248 8.68 -20.73 -29.44
CA ASN A 248 7.66 -20.19 -30.34
C ASN A 248 6.29 -20.03 -29.67
N GLN A 249 5.91 -20.96 -28.79
CA GLN A 249 4.69 -20.86 -28.00
C GLN A 249 4.72 -19.66 -27.04
N ALA A 250 5.84 -19.44 -26.34
CA ALA A 250 6.03 -18.29 -25.46
C ALA A 250 5.97 -16.96 -26.23
N ILE A 251 6.59 -16.90 -27.42
CA ILE A 251 6.51 -15.73 -28.31
C ILE A 251 5.05 -15.49 -28.72
N CYS A 252 4.32 -16.51 -29.20
CA CYS A 252 2.92 -16.37 -29.57
C CYS A 252 2.02 -15.92 -28.40
N GLN A 253 2.25 -16.42 -27.18
CA GLN A 253 1.52 -16.00 -25.99
C GLN A 253 1.81 -14.54 -25.63
N SER A 254 3.09 -14.15 -25.67
CA SER A 254 3.53 -12.76 -25.50
C SER A 254 2.85 -11.84 -26.51
N THR A 255 2.96 -12.13 -27.81
CA THR A 255 2.40 -11.27 -28.86
C THR A 255 0.87 -11.18 -28.79
N LYS A 256 0.17 -12.25 -28.39
CA LYS A 256 -1.28 -12.21 -28.16
C LYS A 256 -1.65 -11.32 -26.97
N ALA A 257 -0.87 -11.35 -25.88
CA ALA A 257 -1.08 -10.48 -24.73
C ALA A 257 -0.86 -8.99 -25.07
N PHE A 258 0.00 -8.67 -26.04
CA PHE A 258 0.19 -7.30 -26.53
C PHE A 258 -0.79 -6.88 -27.63
N ALA A 259 -1.34 -7.83 -28.39
CA ALA A 259 -2.27 -7.54 -29.50
C ALA A 259 -3.71 -7.33 -29.05
N THR A 260 -4.13 -7.92 -27.93
CA THR A 260 -5.40 -7.58 -27.29
C THR A 260 -5.21 -6.28 -26.53
N ARG A 261 -5.52 -5.14 -27.17
CA ARG A 261 -5.72 -3.89 -26.43
C ARG A 261 -6.67 -4.17 -25.28
N SER A 262 -6.29 -3.74 -24.08
CA SER A 262 -7.18 -3.88 -22.93
C SER A 262 -8.46 -3.10 -23.23
N GLU A 263 -9.63 -3.63 -22.84
CA GLU A 263 -10.91 -2.91 -22.94
C GLU A 263 -10.82 -1.49 -22.34
N TYR A 264 -9.93 -1.29 -21.35
CA TYR A 264 -9.66 0.01 -20.73
C TYR A 264 -8.80 0.95 -21.60
N GLU A 265 -7.93 0.41 -22.44
CA GLU A 265 -7.17 1.20 -23.43
C GLU A 265 -8.12 1.72 -24.52
N GLU A 266 -9.03 0.88 -24.99
CA GLU A 266 -10.07 1.28 -25.94
C GLU A 266 -10.99 2.36 -25.33
N PHE A 267 -11.45 2.15 -24.10
CA PHE A 267 -12.22 3.16 -23.36
C PHE A 267 -11.44 4.48 -23.15
N PHE A 268 -10.14 4.42 -22.88
CA PHE A 268 -9.30 5.62 -22.77
C PHE A 268 -9.20 6.36 -24.10
N ILE A 269 -9.02 5.63 -25.21
CA ILE A 269 -9.00 6.20 -26.56
C ILE A 269 -10.34 6.89 -26.85
N ASP A 270 -11.47 6.29 -26.49
CA ASP A 270 -12.80 6.90 -26.65
C ASP A 270 -12.92 8.23 -25.87
N CYS A 271 -12.40 8.27 -24.64
CA CYS A 271 -12.35 9.51 -23.85
C CYS A 271 -11.50 10.60 -24.54
N VAL A 272 -10.33 10.22 -25.08
CA VAL A 272 -9.46 11.13 -25.82
C VAL A 272 -10.12 11.62 -27.11
N GLU A 273 -10.81 10.75 -27.84
CA GLU A 273 -11.55 11.10 -29.05
C GLU A 273 -12.72 12.05 -28.74
N GLN A 274 -13.43 11.83 -27.64
CA GLN A 274 -14.50 12.71 -27.20
C GLN A 274 -13.97 14.12 -26.91
N VAL A 275 -12.83 14.23 -26.22
CA VAL A 275 -12.19 15.53 -25.97
C VAL A 275 -11.64 16.15 -27.26
N ARG A 276 -11.12 15.36 -28.20
CA ARG A 276 -10.75 15.86 -29.54
C ARG A 276 -11.94 16.45 -30.29
N LYS A 277 -13.12 15.82 -30.23
CA LYS A 277 -14.36 16.36 -30.81
C LYS A 277 -14.72 17.70 -30.17
N ASP A 278 -14.53 17.86 -28.87
CA ASP A 278 -14.74 19.14 -28.16
C ASP A 278 -13.74 20.22 -28.58
N ILE A 279 -12.46 19.87 -28.76
CA ILE A 279 -11.44 20.79 -29.28
C ILE A 279 -11.81 21.25 -30.69
N MET A 280 -12.24 20.32 -31.56
CA MET A 280 -12.67 20.65 -32.93
C MET A 280 -13.92 21.56 -32.94
N ARG A 281 -14.88 21.34 -32.05
CA ARG A 281 -16.05 22.22 -31.88
C ARG A 281 -15.65 23.63 -31.43
N ARG A 282 -14.74 23.75 -30.45
CA ARG A 282 -14.22 25.07 -30.03
C ARG A 282 -13.43 25.76 -31.15
N ARG A 283 -12.71 25.00 -31.97
CA ARG A 283 -11.99 25.54 -33.13
C ARG A 283 -12.93 26.13 -34.17
N GLN A 284 -14.05 25.46 -34.47
CA GLN A 284 -15.07 25.98 -35.39
C GLN A 284 -15.70 27.28 -34.86
N ASN A 285 -15.93 27.36 -33.55
CA ASN A 285 -16.53 28.55 -32.92
C ASN A 285 -15.54 29.72 -32.75
N ALA A 286 -14.24 29.43 -32.62
CA ALA A 286 -13.19 30.44 -32.41
C ALA A 286 -12.64 31.07 -33.69
N GLN A 287 -13.16 30.70 -34.88
CA GLN A 287 -12.61 31.14 -36.17
C GLN A 287 -12.79 32.63 -36.49
N VAL A 288 -13.50 33.39 -35.65
CA VAL A 288 -13.80 34.80 -35.95
C VAL A 288 -12.66 35.76 -35.60
N ASP A 289 -11.77 35.46 -34.64
CA ASP A 289 -10.88 36.52 -34.11
C ASP A 289 -9.43 36.15 -33.72
N ASN A 290 -8.87 34.97 -34.03
CA ASN A 290 -7.47 34.72 -33.64
C ASN A 290 -6.65 33.78 -34.54
N LYS A 291 -5.52 34.30 -35.04
CA LYS A 291 -4.60 33.64 -35.99
C LYS A 291 -3.46 32.82 -35.36
N PHE A 292 -3.42 32.63 -34.04
CA PHE A 292 -2.20 32.11 -33.37
C PHE A 292 -2.41 31.09 -32.24
N SER A 293 -3.21 30.04 -32.47
CA SER A 293 -3.17 28.89 -31.56
C SER A 293 -3.14 27.56 -32.28
N ASP A 294 -2.10 26.79 -32.00
CA ASP A 294 -1.90 25.44 -32.50
C ASP A 294 -2.85 24.47 -31.77
N PHE A 295 -4.02 24.24 -32.37
CA PHE A 295 -5.08 23.39 -31.80
C PHE A 295 -4.74 21.88 -31.84
N ASN A 296 -3.55 21.51 -32.33
CA ASN A 296 -3.07 20.13 -32.29
C ASN A 296 -2.48 19.75 -30.92
N VAL A 297 -2.21 20.74 -30.05
CA VAL A 297 -1.65 20.51 -28.72
C VAL A 297 -2.77 20.48 -27.68
N PHE A 298 -2.89 19.35 -26.96
CA PHE A 298 -3.79 19.22 -25.80
C PHE A 298 -3.42 20.26 -24.74
N ARG A 299 -4.36 21.16 -24.43
CA ARG A 299 -4.18 22.12 -23.34
C ARG A 299 -4.39 21.43 -21.98
N LYS A 300 -4.06 22.14 -20.91
CA LYS A 300 -4.20 21.62 -19.54
C LYS A 300 -5.66 21.23 -19.27
N GLU A 301 -6.61 22.03 -19.73
CA GLU A 301 -8.06 21.83 -19.55
C GLU A 301 -8.53 20.55 -20.26
N ASP A 302 -7.97 20.25 -21.43
CA ASP A 302 -8.31 19.06 -22.21
C ASP A 302 -7.81 17.79 -21.51
N LYS A 303 -6.60 17.84 -20.95
CA LYS A 303 -6.04 16.73 -20.16
C LYS A 303 -6.88 16.47 -18.90
N PHE A 304 -7.31 17.53 -18.20
CA PHE A 304 -8.22 17.40 -17.06
C PHE A 304 -9.54 16.77 -17.46
N LYS A 305 -10.11 17.17 -18.61
CA LYS A 305 -11.37 16.62 -19.09
C LYS A 305 -11.26 15.15 -19.48
N VAL A 306 -10.15 14.72 -20.09
CA VAL A 306 -9.88 13.30 -20.32
C VAL A 306 -9.85 12.54 -18.99
N LEU A 307 -9.13 13.05 -17.99
CA LEU A 307 -9.07 12.41 -16.67
C LEU A 307 -10.43 12.35 -15.99
N GLU A 308 -11.24 13.41 -16.09
CA GLU A 308 -12.60 13.45 -15.57
C GLU A 308 -13.45 12.35 -16.21
N LEU A 309 -13.48 12.26 -17.55
CA LEU A 309 -14.21 11.20 -18.26
C LEU A 309 -13.75 9.78 -17.87
N VAL A 310 -12.44 9.60 -17.71
CA VAL A 310 -11.87 8.32 -17.28
C VAL A 310 -12.31 7.96 -15.85
N LEU A 311 -12.27 8.93 -14.93
CA LEU A 311 -12.68 8.73 -13.53
C LEU A 311 -14.20 8.61 -13.36
N MET A 312 -15.01 9.07 -14.30
CA MET A 312 -16.46 8.86 -14.28
C MET A 312 -16.86 7.40 -14.58
N ASN A 313 -15.95 6.56 -15.09
CA ASN A 313 -16.23 5.16 -15.33
C ASN A 313 -16.08 4.33 -14.04
N GLU A 314 -17.21 4.07 -13.39
CA GLU A 314 -17.28 3.31 -12.15
C GLU A 314 -16.68 1.90 -12.30
N LYS A 315 -16.85 1.24 -13.44
CA LYS A 315 -16.27 -0.10 -13.68
C LYS A 315 -14.74 -0.06 -13.68
N LEU A 316 -14.14 0.96 -14.30
CA LEU A 316 -12.69 1.16 -14.28
C LEU A 316 -12.20 1.41 -12.85
N LEU A 317 -12.90 2.25 -12.09
CA LEU A 317 -12.57 2.54 -10.69
C LEU A 317 -12.68 1.29 -9.81
N GLN A 318 -13.72 0.48 -9.99
CA GLN A 318 -13.88 -0.80 -9.28
C GLN A 318 -12.74 -1.77 -9.61
N THR A 319 -12.36 -1.89 -10.89
CA THR A 319 -11.23 -2.74 -11.29
C THR A 319 -9.90 -2.23 -10.74
N LEU A 320 -9.64 -0.91 -10.82
CA LEU A 320 -8.47 -0.28 -10.22
C LEU A 320 -8.43 -0.54 -8.71
N HIS A 321 -9.55 -0.38 -8.03
CA HIS A 321 -9.66 -0.67 -6.60
C HIS A 321 -9.35 -2.14 -6.30
N GLN A 322 -9.93 -3.09 -7.04
CA GLN A 322 -9.66 -4.53 -6.85
C GLN A 322 -8.19 -4.90 -7.12
N LYS A 323 -7.54 -4.25 -8.09
CA LYS A 323 -6.14 -4.52 -8.46
C LYS A 323 -5.15 -3.86 -7.50
N LEU A 324 -5.42 -2.63 -7.06
CA LEU A 324 -4.58 -1.87 -6.13
C LEU A 324 -4.76 -2.35 -4.69
N PHE A 325 -5.95 -2.82 -4.35
CA PHE A 325 -6.30 -3.37 -3.04
C PHE A 325 -6.84 -4.79 -3.20
N PRO A 326 -5.98 -5.79 -3.50
CA PRO A 326 -6.39 -7.18 -3.54
C PRO A 326 -7.04 -7.53 -2.20
N THR A 327 -8.31 -7.95 -2.23
CA THR A 327 -9.12 -8.26 -1.05
C THR A 327 -8.46 -9.27 -0.12
N SER A 328 -7.47 -10.03 -0.59
CA SER A 328 -6.63 -10.93 0.22
C SER A 328 -5.90 -10.22 1.37
N HIS A 329 -5.38 -9.00 1.16
CA HIS A 329 -4.67 -8.28 2.22
C HIS A 329 -5.59 -7.56 3.21
N VAL A 330 -6.79 -7.17 2.76
CA VAL A 330 -7.78 -6.52 3.61
C VAL A 330 -8.55 -7.55 4.44
N ALA A 331 -8.82 -8.75 3.90
CA ALA A 331 -9.45 -9.84 4.64
C ALA A 331 -8.52 -10.43 5.73
N GLN A 332 -7.19 -10.46 5.53
CA GLN A 332 -6.27 -10.88 6.59
C GLN A 332 -6.08 -9.84 7.70
N LEU A 333 -6.43 -8.58 7.46
CA LEU A 333 -6.43 -7.50 8.47
C LEU A 333 -7.82 -7.28 9.10
N LEU A 334 -8.88 -7.82 8.49
CA LEU A 334 -10.27 -7.82 8.97
C LEU A 334 -10.79 -9.22 9.28
N GLU A 335 -9.92 -10.21 9.46
CA GLU A 335 -10.23 -11.30 10.38
C GLU A 335 -10.59 -10.61 11.71
N PRO A 336 -11.75 -10.92 12.31
CA PRO A 336 -12.14 -10.35 13.59
C PRO A 336 -11.13 -10.83 14.62
N THR A 337 -10.06 -10.06 14.78
CA THR A 337 -9.12 -10.17 15.88
C THR A 337 -9.94 -10.13 17.15
N THR A 338 -10.13 -11.30 17.77
CA THR A 338 -10.10 -11.71 19.19
C THR A 338 -10.71 -10.80 20.28
N ILE A 339 -11.10 -9.58 19.98
CA ILE A 339 -11.66 -8.58 20.87
C ILE A 339 -13.12 -8.93 21.21
N GLN A 340 -13.87 -9.58 20.30
CA GLN A 340 -15.23 -10.04 20.63
C GLN A 340 -15.23 -11.22 21.63
N THR A 341 -14.26 -12.12 21.55
CA THR A 341 -14.11 -13.21 22.53
C THR A 341 -13.58 -12.70 23.87
N GLU A 342 -12.61 -11.76 23.87
CA GLU A 342 -12.15 -11.14 25.13
C GLU A 342 -13.24 -10.27 25.80
N TYR A 343 -14.08 -9.55 25.03
CA TYR A 343 -15.20 -8.81 25.63
C TYR A 343 -16.28 -9.74 26.20
N GLN A 344 -16.56 -10.86 25.55
CA GLN A 344 -17.48 -11.88 26.07
C GLN A 344 -16.93 -12.53 27.35
N ASP A 345 -15.63 -12.84 27.41
CA ASP A 345 -14.99 -13.39 28.60
C ASP A 345 -14.91 -12.37 29.76
N ILE A 346 -14.64 -11.10 29.46
CA ILE A 346 -14.63 -10.02 30.47
C ILE A 346 -16.05 -9.81 31.02
N LEU A 347 -17.09 -9.79 30.16
CA LEU A 347 -18.48 -9.70 30.60
C LEU A 347 -18.89 -10.90 31.45
N HIS A 348 -18.50 -12.12 31.04
CA HIS A 348 -18.78 -13.33 31.80
C HIS A 348 -18.03 -13.35 33.16
N GLN A 349 -16.80 -12.81 33.23
CA GLN A 349 -16.08 -12.65 34.50
C GLN A 349 -16.71 -11.59 35.43
N ILE A 350 -17.24 -10.49 34.88
CA ILE A 350 -17.93 -9.45 35.64
C ILE A 350 -19.23 -10.01 36.25
N ASP A 351 -20.01 -10.77 35.49
CA ASP A 351 -21.25 -11.40 35.99
C ASP A 351 -20.95 -12.49 37.03
N LYS A 352 -19.87 -13.26 36.84
CA LYS A 352 -19.42 -14.24 37.84
C LYS A 352 -19.01 -13.55 39.15
N LYS A 353 -18.30 -12.41 39.11
CA LYS A 353 -17.96 -11.62 40.31
C LYS A 353 -19.18 -10.97 41.00
N ARG A 354 -20.20 -10.55 40.25
CA ARG A 354 -21.47 -10.06 40.82
C ARG A 354 -22.26 -11.16 41.54
N SER A 355 -22.20 -12.40 41.05
CA SER A 355 -22.87 -13.54 41.70
C SER A 355 -22.26 -13.92 43.06
N PHE A 356 -20.95 -13.72 43.26
CA PHE A 356 -20.29 -13.95 44.55
C PHE A 356 -20.62 -12.86 45.58
N SER A 357 -20.66 -11.58 45.19
CA SER A 357 -21.00 -10.47 46.10
C SER A 357 -22.43 -10.57 46.68
N THR A 358 -23.35 -11.21 45.95
CA THR A 358 -24.74 -11.36 46.41
C THR A 358 -24.89 -12.49 47.45
N LYS A 359 -24.08 -13.55 47.36
CA LYS A 359 -24.04 -14.62 48.38
C LYS A 359 -23.41 -14.13 49.69
N ASP A 360 -22.37 -13.31 49.63
CA ASP A 360 -21.73 -12.75 50.83
C ASP A 360 -22.65 -11.77 51.58
N ARG A 361 -23.53 -11.05 50.86
CA ARG A 361 -24.57 -10.21 51.50
C ARG A 361 -25.66 -11.02 52.21
N MET A 362 -25.93 -12.27 51.81
CA MET A 362 -26.87 -13.14 52.53
C MET A 362 -26.28 -13.75 53.80
N ILE A 363 -24.98 -14.04 53.82
CA ILE A 363 -24.30 -14.56 55.02
C ILE A 363 -24.26 -13.49 56.13
N ILE A 364 -24.04 -12.22 55.78
CA ILE A 364 -24.04 -11.11 56.75
C ILE A 364 -25.46 -10.83 57.30
N LYS A 365 -26.53 -11.07 56.52
CA LYS A 365 -27.91 -10.94 57.03
C LYS A 365 -28.34 -12.08 57.96
N LYS A 366 -27.84 -13.30 57.76
CA LYS A 366 -28.11 -14.42 58.69
C LYS A 366 -27.31 -14.31 60.00
N GLY A 367 -26.11 -13.71 59.98
CA GLY A 367 -25.33 -13.47 61.20
C GLY A 367 -25.91 -12.41 62.16
N LYS A 368 -26.71 -11.47 61.66
CA LYS A 368 -27.35 -10.41 62.49
C LYS A 368 -28.66 -10.80 63.15
N LEU A 369 -29.20 -12.00 62.87
CA LEU A 369 -30.43 -12.52 63.48
C LEU A 369 -30.18 -13.50 64.63
N LEU A 370 -28.91 -13.81 64.94
CA LEU A 370 -28.50 -14.69 66.04
C LEU A 370 -27.97 -13.92 67.27
N TYR A 371 -28.06 -12.59 67.27
CA TYR A 371 -27.67 -11.73 68.39
C TYR A 371 -28.76 -10.67 68.69
N LYS A 372 -30.00 -11.14 68.81
CA LYS A 372 -31.07 -10.40 69.49
C LYS A 372 -31.91 -11.34 70.32
#